data_AF-A0A968WKV4-F1
#
_entry.id   AF-A0A968WKV4-F1
#
_cell.length_a   1.000
_cell.length_b   1.000
_cell.length_c   1.000
_cell.angle_alpha   90.00
_cell.angle_beta   90.00
_cell.angle_gamma   90.00
#
_symmetry.space_group_name_H-M   'P 1'
#
loop_
_entity.id
_entity.type
_entity.pdbx_description
1 polymer ?
#
loop_
_entity_poly.entity_id
_entity_poly.type
_entity_poly.pdbx_seq_one_letter_code
_entity_poly.pdbx_strand_id
1 'polypeptide(L)'
;MIYYRQLVISRIKSAKNESEITDVIETSIGRLNSKNVNGHIIHRFLAGLCTGLGQSDDLSEKERQNMDFALGIVNKFRHPK
;
A
#
# COMPACT_ATOMS: atom_id res chain seq x y z
N MET A 1 -7.34 -3.93 -11.21
CA MET A 1 -6.85 -3.09 -10.10
C MET A 1 -7.24 -3.61 -8.72
N ILE A 2 -8.49 -4.05 -8.50
CA ILE A 2 -8.94 -4.56 -7.18
C ILE A 2 -8.09 -5.75 -6.70
N TYR A 3 -7.88 -6.76 -7.56
CA TYR A 3 -7.04 -7.92 -7.24
C TYR A 3 -5.59 -7.55 -6.90
N TYR A 4 -5.00 -6.60 -7.64
CA TYR A 4 -3.62 -6.15 -7.38
C TYR A 4 -3.50 -5.44 -6.02
N ARG A 5 -4.49 -4.62 -5.67
CA ARG A 5 -4.54 -3.97 -4.35
C ARG A 5 -4.65 -5.00 -3.21
N GLN A 6 -5.51 -5.99 -3.35
CA GLN A 6 -5.65 -7.06 -2.35
C GLN A 6 -4.35 -7.85 -2.17
N LEU A 7 -3.63 -8.13 -3.26
CA LEU A 7 -2.32 -8.76 -3.21
C LEU A 7 -1.32 -7.90 -2.41
N VAL A 8 -1.28 -6.59 -2.66
CA VAL A 8 -0.40 -5.67 -1.94
C VAL A 8 -0.73 -5.64 -0.44
N ILE A 9 -2.00 -5.54 -0.09
CA ILE A 9 -2.46 -5.60 1.32
C ILE A 9 -2.07 -6.93 1.96
N SER A 10 -2.27 -8.05 1.28
CA SER A 10 -1.87 -9.37 1.78
C SER A 10 -0.37 -9.46 2.05
N ARG A 11 0.46 -8.89 1.17
CA ARG A 11 1.91 -8.88 1.35
C ARG A 11 2.32 -8.02 2.54
N ILE A 12 1.67 -6.86 2.74
CA ILE A 12 1.89 -5.97 3.89
C ILE A 12 1.53 -6.70 5.20
N LYS A 13 0.39 -7.38 5.26
CA LYS A 13 0.01 -8.19 6.43
C LYS A 13 1.07 -9.24 6.79
N SER A 14 1.57 -9.95 5.78
CA SER A 14 2.59 -11.00 5.97
C SER A 14 4.02 -10.49 6.17
N ALA A 15 4.27 -9.19 6.05
CA ALA A 15 5.62 -8.63 6.07
C ALA A 15 6.32 -8.90 7.42
N LYS A 16 7.61 -9.20 7.35
CA LYS A 16 8.42 -9.49 8.53
C LYS A 16 8.88 -8.24 9.26
N ASN A 17 9.07 -7.15 8.53
CA ASN A 17 9.60 -5.88 9.02
C ASN A 17 9.16 -4.70 8.14
N GLU A 18 9.45 -3.49 8.62
CA GLU A 18 9.17 -2.22 7.94
C GLU A 18 9.83 -2.09 6.57
N SER A 19 11.02 -2.69 6.39
CA SER A 19 11.74 -2.64 5.11
C SER A 19 10.98 -3.43 4.03
N GLU A 20 10.45 -4.60 4.35
CA GLU A 20 9.60 -5.38 3.43
C GLU A 20 8.30 -4.62 3.08
N ILE A 21 7.70 -3.92 4.04
CA ILE A 21 6.50 -3.10 3.78
C ILE A 21 6.82 -1.97 2.79
N THR A 22 7.94 -1.28 3.03
CA THR A 22 8.42 -0.20 2.18
C THR A 22 8.67 -0.70 0.76
N ASP A 23 9.41 -1.80 0.61
CA ASP A 23 9.71 -2.41 -0.69
C ASP A 23 8.43 -2.83 -1.44
N VAL A 24 7.46 -3.44 -0.75
CA VAL A 24 6.17 -3.82 -1.35
C VAL A 24 5.44 -2.60 -1.93
N ILE A 25 5.42 -1.49 -1.19
CA ILE A 25 4.75 -0.26 -1.62
C ILE A 25 5.51 0.39 -2.78
N GLU A 26 6.81 0.59 -2.65
CA GLU A 26 7.66 1.23 -3.66
C GLU A 26 7.68 0.44 -4.97
N THR A 27 7.88 -0.88 -4.90
CA THR A 27 7.81 -1.77 -6.07
C THR A 27 6.43 -1.71 -6.73
N SER A 28 5.36 -1.64 -5.93
CA SER A 28 4.00 -1.53 -6.47
C SER A 28 3.76 -0.21 -7.18
N ILE A 29 4.23 0.90 -6.61
CA ILE A 29 4.14 2.22 -7.23
C ILE A 29 5.01 2.26 -8.49
N GLY A 30 6.25 1.77 -8.43
CA GLY A 30 7.17 1.69 -9.57
C GLY A 30 6.61 0.89 -10.73
N ARG A 31 6.00 -0.27 -10.46
CA ARG A 31 5.32 -1.10 -11.45
C ARG A 31 4.10 -0.41 -12.08
N LEU A 32 3.40 0.42 -11.30
CA LEU A 32 2.29 1.20 -11.83
C LEU A 32 2.80 2.40 -12.63
N ASN A 33 3.88 3.07 -12.18
CA ASN A 33 4.53 4.17 -12.89
C ASN A 33 4.96 3.76 -14.30
N SER A 34 5.56 2.57 -14.46
CA SER A 34 5.94 2.06 -15.78
C SER A 34 4.76 1.77 -16.71
N LYS A 35 3.52 1.75 -16.18
CA LYS A 35 2.28 1.51 -16.93
C LYS A 35 1.35 2.73 -16.97
N ASN A 36 1.72 3.85 -16.34
CA ASN A 36 0.79 4.94 -16.04
C ASN A 36 1.12 6.19 -16.85
N VAL A 37 0.57 6.26 -18.08
CA VAL A 37 0.79 7.36 -19.03
C VAL A 37 0.30 8.73 -18.50
N ASN A 38 -0.72 8.76 -17.63
CA ASN A 38 -1.41 10.00 -17.21
C ASN A 38 -1.52 10.19 -15.68
N GLY A 39 -0.77 9.46 -14.85
CA GLY A 39 -0.80 9.64 -13.38
C GLY A 39 -2.05 9.08 -12.67
N HIS A 40 -3.21 9.01 -13.33
CA HIS A 40 -4.50 8.65 -12.72
C HIS A 40 -4.55 7.24 -12.10
N ILE A 41 -3.82 6.27 -12.67
CA ILE A 41 -3.83 4.88 -12.16
C ILE A 41 -3.20 4.82 -10.77
N ILE A 42 -2.12 5.55 -10.54
CA ILE A 42 -1.44 5.62 -9.24
C ILE A 42 -2.31 6.34 -8.21
N HIS A 43 -2.91 7.48 -8.56
CA HIS A 43 -3.81 8.18 -7.63
C HIS A 43 -4.97 7.29 -7.18
N ARG A 44 -5.61 6.57 -8.12
CA ARG A 44 -6.69 5.64 -7.80
C ARG A 44 -6.20 4.44 -6.98
N PHE A 45 -4.99 3.95 -7.28
CA PHE A 45 -4.36 2.87 -6.52
C PHE A 45 -4.06 3.29 -5.08
N LEU A 46 -3.38 4.42 -4.87
CA LEU A 46 -3.03 4.95 -3.55
C LEU A 46 -4.27 5.26 -2.71
N ALA A 47 -5.28 5.89 -3.32
CA ALA A 47 -6.55 6.15 -2.63
C ALA A 47 -7.24 4.86 -2.19
N GLY A 48 -7.33 3.87 -3.08
CA GLY A 48 -7.91 2.57 -2.74
C GLY A 48 -7.08 1.80 -1.72
N LEU A 49 -5.75 1.91 -1.77
CA LEU A 49 -4.84 1.28 -0.81
C LEU A 49 -5.01 1.89 0.58
N CYS A 50 -5.09 3.22 0.70
CA CYS A 50 -5.44 3.89 1.97
C CYS A 50 -6.73 3.35 2.59
N THR A 51 -7.81 3.23 1.79
CA THR A 51 -9.08 2.68 2.28
C THR A 51 -8.92 1.24 2.78
N GLY A 52 -8.18 0.40 2.04
CA GLY A 52 -7.96 -0.99 2.45
C GLY A 52 -7.01 -1.16 3.63
N LEU A 53 -6.07 -0.23 3.82
CA LEU A 53 -5.16 -0.21 4.97
C LEU A 53 -5.86 0.25 6.26
N GLY A 54 -6.81 1.18 6.14
CA GLY A 54 -7.62 1.67 7.27
C GLY A 54 -8.77 0.75 7.68
N GLN A 55 -8.94 -0.40 7.04
CA GLN A 55 -9.91 -1.43 7.47
C GLN A 55 -9.20 -2.45 8.37
N SER A 56 -9.67 -2.56 9.61
CA SER A 56 -8.96 -3.23 10.70
C SER A 56 -9.67 -4.44 11.28
N ASP A 57 -10.72 -4.93 10.61
CA ASP A 57 -11.51 -6.04 11.11
C ASP A 57 -10.66 -7.34 11.14
N ASP A 58 -10.63 -7.98 12.30
CA ASP A 58 -9.97 -9.26 12.59
C ASP A 58 -8.44 -9.35 12.36
N LEU A 59 -7.71 -8.24 12.45
CA LEU A 59 -6.24 -8.26 12.36
C LEU A 59 -5.57 -8.64 13.70
N SER A 60 -4.52 -9.46 13.63
CA SER A 60 -3.58 -9.62 14.74
C SER A 60 -2.83 -8.30 15.03
N GLU A 61 -2.26 -8.16 16.22
CA GLU A 61 -1.50 -6.97 16.62
C GLU A 61 -0.35 -6.65 15.63
N LYS A 62 0.37 -7.68 15.20
CA LYS A 62 1.45 -7.52 14.21
C LYS A 62 0.91 -7.04 12.86
N GLU A 63 -0.19 -7.60 12.39
CA GLU A 63 -0.79 -7.16 11.13
C GLU A 63 -1.28 -5.72 11.22
N ARG A 64 -1.86 -5.32 12.36
CA ARG A 64 -2.28 -3.94 12.60
C ARG A 64 -1.11 -2.98 12.52
N GLN A 65 0.00 -3.28 13.21
CA GLN A 65 1.22 -2.47 13.15
C GLN A 65 1.77 -2.36 11.71
N ASN A 66 1.80 -3.46 10.97
CA ASN A 66 2.22 -3.44 9.57
C ASN A 66 1.33 -2.54 8.70
N MET A 67 0.02 -2.58 8.93
CA MET A 67 -0.97 -1.79 8.17
C MET A 67 -0.90 -0.30 8.51
N ASP A 68 -0.72 0.04 9.79
CA ASP A 68 -0.53 1.42 10.25
C ASP A 68 0.75 2.03 9.69
N PHE A 69 1.85 1.28 9.72
CA PHE A 69 3.12 1.69 9.12
C PHE A 69 2.98 1.90 7.60
N ALA A 70 2.35 0.96 6.90
CA ALA A 70 2.06 1.07 5.48
C ALA A 70 1.22 2.32 5.16
N LEU A 71 0.21 2.63 5.98
CA LEU A 71 -0.64 3.80 5.79
C LEU A 71 0.17 5.09 5.90
N GLY A 72 1.11 5.15 6.85
CA GLY A 72 2.07 6.25 6.97
C GLY A 72 2.89 6.48 5.71
N ILE A 73 3.38 5.40 5.09
CA ILE A 73 4.14 5.48 3.82
C ILE A 73 3.22 5.92 2.67
N VAL A 74 2.06 5.29 2.50
CA VAL A 74 1.14 5.61 1.40
C VAL A 74 0.69 7.07 1.44
N ASN A 75 0.47 7.63 2.63
CA ASN A 75 0.14 9.05 2.78
C ASN A 75 1.26 10.00 2.32
N LYS A 76 2.53 9.63 2.52
CA LYS A 76 3.68 10.40 1.98
C LYS A 76 3.67 10.43 0.44
N PHE A 77 3.33 9.32 -0.20
CA PHE A 77 3.22 9.26 -1.66
C PHE A 77 2.00 10.00 -2.23
N ARG A 78 0.93 10.16 -1.45
CA ARG A 78 -0.26 10.95 -1.86
C ARG A 78 -0.03 12.45 -1.79
N HIS A 79 0.86 12.90 -0.89
CA HIS A 79 1.20 14.30 -0.68
C HIS A 79 2.72 14.50 -0.77
N PRO A 80 3.32 14.34 -1.98
CA PRO A 80 4.71 14.71 -2.17
C PRO A 80 4.85 16.21 -1.88
N LYS A 81 5.67 16.57 -0.89
CA LYS A 81 6.04 17.96 -0.62
C LYS A 81 6.77 18.57 -1.82
#